data_AF-A0A7C5J1R5-F1
#
_entry.id   AF-A0A7C5J1R5-F1
#
_cell.length_a   1.000
_cell.length_b   1.000
_cell.length_c   1.000
_cell.angle_alpha   90.00
_cell.angle_beta   90.00
_cell.angle_gamma   90.00
#
_symmetry.space_group_name_H-M   'P 1'
#
loop_
_entity.id
_entity.type
_entity.pdbx_description
1 polymer ?
#
loop_
_entity_poly.entity_id
_entity_poly.type
_entity_poly.pdbx_seq_one_letter_code
_entity_poly.pdbx_strand_id
1 'polypeptide(L)'
;MEAAGRARCCPAGVRRGRRRAASKRGGLGRRGARGPHWRCAGRHRWVDRSAAAACGGGGARMMPVPNRILVALEPVDFRKQIDGLASVCESQLSEEPLDGTLFLFRNRRGSSLKALMWTTGGFTMAYKKLEKGRFMWPCGESGKLHLTRAELAALLEGLDVSASPRLTRWNPTNQHDDTPETS
;
A
#
# COMPACT_ATOMS: atom_id res chain seq x y z
N MET A 1 48.93 -3.62 -2.77
CA MET A 1 47.47 -3.48 -2.95
C MET A 1 46.82 -3.77 -1.60
N GLU A 2 47.07 -2.94 -0.59
CA GLU A 2 46.42 -1.63 -0.31
C GLU A 2 45.01 -1.86 0.25
N ALA A 3 44.92 -2.11 1.56
CA ALA A 3 44.75 -1.14 2.66
C ALA A 3 43.27 -0.77 2.90
N ALA A 4 42.67 -1.49 3.85
CA ALA A 4 41.45 -1.10 4.55
C ALA A 4 41.77 0.02 5.57
N GLY A 5 40.91 1.03 5.70
CA GLY A 5 41.07 1.99 6.80
C GLY A 5 40.26 3.28 6.75
N ARG A 6 38.99 3.19 7.12
CA ARG A 6 38.22 4.17 7.93
C ARG A 6 38.63 5.65 7.85
N ALA A 7 37.81 6.46 7.17
CA ALA A 7 37.75 7.90 7.42
C ALA A 7 36.71 8.23 8.50
N ARG A 8 37.18 8.84 9.60
CA ARG A 8 36.36 9.42 10.67
C ARG A 8 36.19 10.92 10.43
N CYS A 9 35.04 11.41 10.87
CA CYS A 9 34.75 12.71 11.50
C CYS A 9 35.40 14.00 10.94
N CYS A 10 34.55 14.90 10.44
CA CYS A 10 34.84 16.34 10.39
C CYS A 10 34.63 17.00 11.76
N PRO A 11 35.47 17.98 12.16
CA PRO A 11 35.50 18.53 13.50
C PRO A 11 34.55 19.73 13.70
N ALA A 12 34.25 19.94 14.98
CA ALA A 12 33.49 21.05 15.54
C ALA A 12 34.17 22.42 15.29
N GLY A 13 33.37 23.41 14.90
CA GLY A 13 33.73 24.82 14.88
C GLY A 13 32.93 25.60 15.92
N VAL A 14 33.55 25.87 17.07
CA VAL A 14 33.04 26.78 18.11
C VAL A 14 33.57 28.19 17.84
N ARG A 15 32.70 29.21 17.79
CA ARG A 15 33.06 30.60 18.12
C ARG A 15 31.96 31.28 18.95
N ARG A 16 32.38 31.69 20.16
CA ARG A 16 31.76 32.69 21.06
C ARG A 16 31.60 34.00 20.27
N GLY A 17 30.63 34.90 20.45
CA GLY A 17 29.65 35.17 21.49
C GLY A 17 29.52 36.71 21.56
N ARG A 18 28.30 37.26 21.61
CA ARG A 18 28.06 38.59 22.19
C ARG A 18 26.60 38.77 22.56
N ARG A 19 26.39 39.02 23.86
CA ARG A 19 25.14 39.45 24.48
C ARG A 19 24.78 40.86 24.00
N ARG A 20 23.49 41.14 23.79
CA ARG A 20 22.84 42.38 24.27
C ARG A 20 21.40 42.11 24.68
N ALA A 21 20.99 42.90 25.65
CA ALA A 21 19.90 42.69 26.59
C ALA A 21 18.52 43.10 26.07
N ALA A 22 17.52 42.67 26.84
CA ALA A 22 16.09 42.89 26.73
C ALA A 22 15.64 44.36 26.78
N SER A 23 14.46 44.61 26.20
CA SER A 23 13.50 45.57 26.74
C SER A 23 12.06 45.10 26.48
N LYS A 24 11.19 45.38 27.45
CA LYS A 24 9.85 44.83 27.71
C LYS A 24 8.73 45.70 27.10
N ARG A 25 7.50 45.17 27.25
CA ARG A 25 6.15 45.80 27.29
C ARG A 25 5.48 45.78 25.92
N GLY A 26 4.43 44.99 25.70
CA GLY A 26 3.09 45.04 26.33
C GLY A 26 2.11 45.31 25.17
N GLY A 27 0.91 44.75 25.02
CA GLY A 27 0.07 43.83 25.76
C GLY A 27 -1.15 43.52 24.86
N LEU A 28 -2.09 42.71 25.39
CA LEU A 28 -3.52 42.66 25.01
C LEU A 28 -3.78 42.19 23.55
N GLY A 29 -4.07 40.91 23.29
CA GLY A 29 -5.27 40.24 23.78
C GLY A 29 -6.41 40.40 22.79
N ARG A 30 -6.57 39.45 21.84
CA ARG A 30 -7.87 39.16 21.22
C ARG A 30 -8.04 37.65 21.03
N ARG A 31 -9.11 37.19 21.66
CA ARG A 31 -9.66 35.84 21.67
C ARG A 31 -10.32 35.55 20.32
N GLY A 32 -10.50 34.26 20.04
CA GLY A 32 -11.78 33.77 19.52
C GLY A 32 -11.85 33.43 18.04
N ALA A 33 -11.49 32.18 17.75
CA ALA A 33 -12.18 31.25 16.86
C ALA A 33 -13.32 31.78 15.97
N ARG A 34 -13.21 31.48 14.66
CA ARG A 34 -14.22 30.77 13.83
C ARG A 34 -13.59 30.48 12.47
N GLY A 35 -13.08 29.26 12.33
CA GLY A 35 -12.68 28.72 11.03
C GLY A 35 -13.90 28.55 10.12
N PRO A 36 -13.70 28.43 8.79
CA PRO A 36 -14.78 28.22 7.86
C PRO A 36 -15.45 26.86 8.14
N HIS A 37 -16.65 26.95 8.68
CA HIS A 37 -17.65 25.90 8.74
C HIS A 37 -17.83 25.29 7.34
N TRP A 38 -17.44 24.03 7.17
CA TRP A 38 -17.86 23.24 6.02
C TRP A 38 -19.36 22.99 6.19
N ARG A 39 -20.18 23.79 5.51
CA ARG A 39 -21.60 23.49 5.32
C ARG A 39 -21.69 22.21 4.51
N CYS A 40 -21.92 21.08 5.18
CA CYS A 40 -22.49 19.90 4.57
C CYS A 40 -23.97 20.19 4.28
N ALA A 41 -24.25 20.84 3.16
CA ALA A 41 -25.58 20.97 2.59
C ALA A 41 -25.47 20.64 1.10
N GLY A 42 -25.54 19.35 0.81
CA GLY A 42 -25.42 18.80 -0.55
C GLY A 42 -26.07 17.44 -0.58
N ARG A 43 -27.41 17.47 -0.56
CA ARG A 43 -28.29 16.32 -0.66
C ARG A 43 -28.23 15.77 -2.09
N HIS A 44 -27.17 15.05 -2.44
CA HIS A 44 -27.16 14.20 -3.64
C HIS A 44 -27.60 12.80 -3.24
N ARG A 45 -28.91 12.65 -3.31
CA ARG A 45 -29.67 11.42 -3.39
C ARG A 45 -29.14 10.59 -4.57
N TRP A 46 -28.17 9.70 -4.31
CA TRP A 46 -27.96 8.53 -5.15
C TRP A 46 -28.94 7.46 -4.66
N VAL A 47 -30.13 7.45 -5.25
CA VAL A 47 -30.93 6.23 -5.29
C VAL A 47 -30.32 5.40 -6.40
N ASP A 48 -29.51 4.42 -6.04
CA ASP A 48 -29.56 3.17 -6.79
C ASP A 48 -30.02 2.07 -5.85
N ARG A 49 -31.25 1.63 -6.11
CA ARG A 49 -32.04 0.71 -5.30
C ARG A 49 -31.85 -0.67 -5.89
N SER A 50 -30.62 -1.19 -5.89
CA SER A 50 -30.31 -2.56 -6.36
C SER A 50 -29.05 -3.11 -5.70
N ALA A 51 -29.00 -3.17 -4.38
CA ALA A 51 -28.10 -4.06 -3.64
C ALA A 51 -28.69 -4.44 -2.27
N ALA A 52 -30.01 -4.63 -2.23
CA ALA A 52 -30.67 -5.31 -1.13
C ALA A 52 -30.62 -6.83 -1.39
N ALA A 53 -29.45 -7.45 -1.23
CA ALA A 53 -29.31 -8.90 -1.14
C ALA A 53 -27.93 -9.29 -0.60
N ALA A 54 -27.78 -9.30 0.72
CA ALA A 54 -27.04 -10.33 1.49
C ALA A 54 -26.96 -9.95 2.97
N CYS A 55 -28.10 -9.92 3.66
CA CYS A 55 -28.11 -10.15 5.11
C CYS A 55 -28.03 -11.66 5.31
N GLY A 56 -26.81 -12.18 5.36
CA GLY A 56 -26.49 -13.55 5.75
C GLY A 56 -25.07 -13.52 6.31
N GLY A 57 -24.86 -14.07 7.50
CA GLY A 57 -23.61 -14.02 8.27
C GLY A 57 -22.44 -14.77 7.62
N GLY A 58 -22.04 -14.39 6.41
CA GLY A 58 -20.72 -14.64 5.85
C GLY A 58 -20.02 -13.28 5.76
N GLY A 59 -18.84 -13.16 6.38
CA GLY A 59 -18.10 -11.90 6.48
C GLY A 59 -18.15 -11.12 5.17
N ALA A 60 -18.81 -9.96 5.19
CA ALA A 60 -19.04 -9.15 4.01
C ALA A 60 -17.69 -8.84 3.35
N ARG A 61 -17.44 -9.48 2.21
CA ARG A 61 -16.28 -9.16 1.40
C ARG A 61 -16.57 -7.82 0.73
N MET A 62 -16.00 -6.76 1.27
CA MET A 62 -16.12 -5.39 0.76
C MET A 62 -15.59 -5.26 -0.69
N MET A 63 -14.78 -6.21 -1.14
CA MET A 63 -14.22 -6.28 -2.48
C MET A 63 -14.55 -7.64 -3.11
N PRO A 64 -14.92 -7.69 -4.41
CA PRO A 64 -15.10 -8.97 -5.10
C PRO A 64 -13.79 -9.77 -5.08
N VAL A 65 -13.92 -11.09 -5.19
CA VAL A 65 -12.76 -11.98 -5.13
C VAL A 65 -11.92 -11.79 -6.39
N PRO A 66 -10.65 -11.36 -6.29
CA PRO A 66 -9.84 -11.16 -7.47
C PRO A 66 -9.41 -12.50 -8.08
N ASN A 67 -9.28 -12.49 -9.41
CA ASN A 67 -8.74 -13.62 -10.17
C ASN A 67 -7.21 -13.66 -10.07
N ARG A 68 -6.59 -12.48 -10.09
CA ARG A 68 -5.14 -12.28 -10.02
C ARG A 68 -4.82 -11.17 -9.01
N ILE A 69 -3.76 -11.37 -8.23
CA ILE A 69 -3.29 -10.41 -7.24
C ILE A 69 -1.84 -10.09 -7.54
N LEU A 70 -1.55 -8.82 -7.75
CA LEU A 70 -0.22 -8.30 -8.02
C LEU A 70 0.19 -7.29 -6.98
N VAL A 71 1.47 -7.31 -6.64
CA VAL A 71 2.07 -6.42 -5.65
C VAL A 71 3.20 -5.66 -6.31
N ALA A 72 3.14 -4.34 -6.28
CA ALA A 72 4.24 -3.49 -6.71
C ALA A 72 5.37 -3.52 -5.66
N LEU A 73 6.59 -3.92 -6.03
CA LEU A 73 7.71 -3.97 -5.08
C LEU A 73 8.20 -2.58 -4.67
N GLU A 74 8.15 -1.65 -5.63
CA GLU A 74 8.54 -0.26 -5.43
C GLU A 74 7.48 0.54 -4.66
N PRO A 75 7.89 1.43 -3.74
CA PRO A 75 6.95 2.27 -3.00
C PRO A 75 6.36 3.37 -3.89
N VAL A 76 5.05 3.59 -3.76
CA VAL A 76 4.31 4.57 -4.57
C VAL A 76 3.95 5.81 -3.73
N ASP A 77 3.89 6.98 -4.37
CA ASP A 77 3.32 8.18 -3.73
C ASP A 77 1.81 8.02 -3.57
N PHE A 78 1.36 7.90 -2.31
CA PHE A 78 -0.04 7.71 -1.95
C PHE A 78 -0.91 8.97 -2.08
N ARG A 79 -0.33 10.11 -2.49
CA ARG A 79 -1.10 11.25 -2.97
C ARG A 79 -1.79 10.95 -4.29
N LYS A 80 -1.27 10.00 -5.07
CA LYS A 80 -1.94 9.47 -6.26
C LYS A 80 -3.24 8.77 -5.84
N GLN A 81 -4.34 9.21 -6.44
CA GLN A 81 -5.66 8.56 -6.33
C GLN A 81 -5.79 7.53 -7.45
N ILE A 82 -7.03 7.15 -7.81
CA ILE A 82 -7.34 6.10 -8.78
C ILE A 82 -6.55 6.27 -10.09
N ASP A 83 -6.70 7.38 -10.80
CA ASP A 83 -6.06 7.58 -12.12
C ASP A 83 -4.53 7.55 -12.03
N GLY A 84 -3.99 8.14 -10.96
CA GLY A 84 -2.55 8.16 -10.73
C GLY A 84 -1.98 6.77 -10.41
N LEU A 85 -2.76 5.90 -9.77
CA LEU A 85 -2.38 4.51 -9.52
C LEU A 85 -2.57 3.64 -10.76
N ALA A 86 -3.62 3.86 -11.55
CA ALA A 86 -3.82 3.18 -12.83
C ALA A 86 -2.63 3.45 -13.78
N SER A 87 -2.19 4.70 -13.87
CA SER A 87 -0.98 5.07 -14.62
C SER A 87 0.29 4.39 -14.09
N VAL A 88 0.37 4.08 -12.78
CA VAL A 88 1.49 3.30 -12.22
C VAL A 88 1.40 1.83 -12.63
N CYS A 89 0.20 1.25 -12.74
CA CYS A 89 0.04 -0.11 -13.27
C CYS A 89 0.61 -0.22 -14.68
N GLU A 90 0.28 0.73 -15.55
CA GLU A 90 0.74 0.74 -16.94
C GLU A 90 2.26 1.00 -17.02
N SER A 91 2.75 2.04 -16.35
CA SER A 91 4.14 2.50 -16.51
C SER A 91 5.18 1.66 -15.76
N GLN A 92 4.87 1.19 -14.55
CA GLN A 92 5.83 0.47 -13.70
C GLN A 92 5.62 -1.05 -13.72
N LEU A 93 4.36 -1.49 -13.76
CA LEU A 93 4.06 -2.93 -13.74
C LEU A 93 3.90 -3.48 -15.15
N SER A 94 3.70 -2.63 -16.17
CA SER A 94 3.37 -3.05 -17.54
C SER A 94 2.16 -3.99 -17.55
N GLU A 95 1.12 -3.61 -16.82
CA GLU A 95 -0.13 -4.36 -16.68
C GLU A 95 -1.33 -3.46 -16.95
N GLU A 96 -2.38 -4.05 -17.51
CA GLU A 96 -3.64 -3.38 -17.81
C GLU A 96 -4.48 -3.21 -16.53
N PRO A 97 -4.76 -1.97 -16.07
CA PRO A 97 -5.51 -1.73 -14.85
C PRO A 97 -6.98 -2.17 -14.92
N LEU A 98 -7.55 -2.34 -16.13
CA LEU A 98 -8.95 -2.71 -16.36
C LEU A 98 -9.23 -4.22 -16.36
N ASP A 99 -8.22 -5.08 -16.27
CA ASP A 99 -8.34 -6.55 -16.36
C ASP A 99 -8.96 -7.22 -15.11
N GLY A 100 -9.45 -6.44 -14.14
CA GLY A 100 -9.97 -6.98 -12.88
C GLY A 100 -8.89 -7.63 -11.99
N THR A 101 -7.62 -7.37 -12.27
CA THR A 101 -6.51 -7.72 -11.39
C THR A 101 -6.52 -6.81 -10.17
N LEU A 102 -6.22 -7.36 -9.00
CA LEU A 102 -6.03 -6.59 -7.77
C LEU A 102 -4.56 -6.16 -7.66
N PHE A 103 -4.33 -4.85 -7.71
CA PHE A 103 -3.01 -4.25 -7.56
C PHE A 103 -2.82 -3.73 -6.13
N LEU A 104 -1.78 -4.20 -5.44
CA LEU A 104 -1.41 -3.71 -4.11
C LEU A 104 -0.19 -2.80 -4.20
N PHE A 105 -0.30 -1.67 -3.53
CA PHE A 105 0.76 -0.69 -3.40
C PHE A 105 1.05 -0.44 -1.93
N ARG A 106 2.31 -0.15 -1.62
CA ARG A 106 2.75 0.35 -0.32
C ARG A 106 3.22 1.78 -0.40
N ASN A 107 3.10 2.51 0.71
CA ASN A 107 3.76 3.80 0.84
C ASN A 107 5.25 3.62 1.19
N ARG A 108 6.05 4.67 1.00
CA ARG A 108 7.49 4.66 1.33
C ARG A 108 7.79 4.30 2.79
N ARG A 109 6.89 4.64 3.73
CA ARG A 109 7.05 4.30 5.15
C ARG A 109 6.71 2.83 5.46
N GLY A 110 6.00 2.14 4.57
CA GLY A 110 5.46 0.79 4.78
C GLY A 110 4.32 0.72 5.80
N SER A 111 3.77 1.84 6.26
CA SER A 111 2.68 1.87 7.27
C SER A 111 1.29 1.77 6.66
N SER A 112 1.19 1.89 5.34
CA SER A 112 -0.09 2.05 4.65
C SER A 112 -0.06 1.33 3.32
N LEU A 113 -1.21 0.76 2.97
CA LEU A 113 -1.44 -0.03 1.77
C LEU A 113 -2.65 0.54 1.02
N LYS A 114 -2.53 0.62 -0.31
CA LYS A 114 -3.66 0.86 -1.21
C LYS A 114 -3.85 -0.36 -2.11
N ALA A 115 -5.09 -0.76 -2.31
CA ALA A 115 -5.48 -1.84 -3.19
C ALA A 115 -6.39 -1.27 -4.26
N LEU A 116 -6.06 -1.46 -5.54
CA LEU A 116 -6.82 -0.96 -6.70
C LEU A 116 -7.29 -2.14 -7.54
N MET A 117 -8.54 -2.11 -8.00
CA MET A 117 -9.09 -3.09 -8.93
C MET A 117 -10.19 -2.45 -9.76
N TRP A 118 -10.25 -2.82 -11.04
CA TRP A 118 -11.41 -2.52 -11.86
C TRP A 118 -12.51 -3.56 -11.62
N THR A 119 -13.73 -3.08 -11.43
CA THR A 119 -14.94 -3.89 -11.22
C THR A 119 -16.01 -3.46 -12.23
N THR A 120 -17.14 -4.17 -12.27
CA THR A 120 -18.27 -3.82 -13.16
C THR A 120 -18.73 -2.39 -12.90
N GLY A 121 -18.40 -1.48 -13.82
CA GLY A 121 -18.83 -0.08 -13.77
C GLY A 121 -17.83 0.90 -13.14
N GLY A 122 -16.65 0.46 -12.69
CA GLY A 122 -15.67 1.41 -12.17
C GLY A 122 -14.49 0.83 -11.39
N PHE A 123 -13.53 1.71 -11.10
CA PHE A 123 -12.42 1.42 -10.18
C PHE A 123 -12.90 1.39 -8.73
N THR A 124 -12.55 0.33 -8.02
CA THR A 124 -12.68 0.22 -6.58
C THR A 124 -11.29 0.33 -5.95
N MET A 125 -11.16 1.18 -4.94
CA MET A 125 -9.91 1.33 -4.18
C MET A 125 -10.15 1.16 -2.69
N ALA A 126 -9.41 0.25 -2.07
CA ALA A 126 -9.37 0.07 -0.63
C ALA A 126 -8.07 0.64 -0.05
N TYR A 127 -8.15 1.22 1.15
CA TYR A 127 -7.01 1.79 1.86
C TYR A 127 -6.93 1.22 3.27
N LYS A 128 -5.78 0.67 3.63
CA LYS A 128 -5.49 0.19 4.99
C LYS A 128 -4.29 0.93 5.54
N LYS A 129 -4.43 1.48 6.76
CA LYS A 129 -3.35 2.09 7.52
C LYS A 129 -3.18 1.34 8.83
N LEU A 130 -1.94 0.99 9.15
CA LEU A 130 -1.61 0.44 10.46
C LEU A 130 -1.40 1.58 11.45
N GLU A 131 -2.02 1.48 12.62
CA GLU A 131 -1.81 2.42 13.72
C GLU A 131 -0.40 2.29 14.32
N LYS A 132 0.15 1.07 14.29
CA LYS A 132 1.52 0.76 14.73
C LYS A 132 2.16 -0.27 13.79
N GLY A 133 3.48 -0.23 13.66
CA GLY A 133 4.24 -1.16 12.82
C GLY A 133 4.30 -0.79 11.35
N ARG A 134 4.71 -1.76 10.53
CA ARG A 134 4.86 -1.66 9.08
C ARG A 134 4.43 -2.99 8.46
N PHE A 135 3.90 -2.94 7.25
CA PHE A 135 3.68 -4.14 6.44
C PHE A 135 5.03 -4.76 6.08
N MET A 136 5.13 -6.08 6.26
CA MET A 136 6.24 -6.87 5.77
C MET A 136 6.07 -7.06 4.27
N TRP A 137 6.77 -6.23 3.50
CA TRP A 137 6.62 -6.21 2.05
C TRP A 137 7.53 -7.25 1.41
N PRO A 138 7.04 -8.04 0.44
CA PRO A 138 7.90 -8.96 -0.29
C PRO A 138 9.02 -8.19 -1.00
N CYS A 139 10.20 -8.79 -1.06
CA CYS A 139 11.33 -8.33 -1.86
C CYS A 139 11.53 -9.32 -3.01
N GLY A 140 11.89 -8.81 -4.19
CA GLY A 140 12.12 -9.59 -5.39
C GLY A 140 12.82 -8.77 -6.46
N GLU A 141 13.33 -9.43 -7.50
CA GLU A 141 14.07 -8.79 -8.59
C GLU A 141 13.16 -8.22 -9.66
N SER A 142 12.08 -8.94 -9.97
CA SER A 142 11.05 -8.48 -10.90
C SER A 142 10.14 -7.52 -10.13
N GLY A 143 10.09 -6.23 -10.52
CA GLY A 143 9.41 -5.14 -9.81
C GLY A 143 7.93 -5.33 -9.44
N LYS A 144 7.34 -6.49 -9.77
CA LYS A 144 6.02 -6.97 -9.36
C LYS A 144 6.07 -8.42 -8.88
N LEU A 145 5.23 -8.76 -7.90
CA LEU A 145 5.07 -10.14 -7.40
C LEU A 145 3.62 -10.59 -7.45
N HIS A 146 3.39 -11.84 -7.86
CA HIS A 146 2.08 -12.50 -7.76
C HIS A 146 1.87 -13.04 -6.35
N LEU A 147 0.71 -12.72 -5.77
CA LEU A 147 0.27 -13.28 -4.49
C LEU A 147 -0.90 -14.22 -4.65
N THR A 148 -0.92 -15.25 -3.82
CA THR A 148 -2.11 -16.06 -3.56
C THR A 148 -3.07 -15.31 -2.63
N ARG A 149 -4.31 -15.79 -2.56
CA ARG A 149 -5.32 -15.23 -1.63
C ARG A 149 -4.90 -15.37 -0.16
N ALA A 150 -4.23 -16.46 0.19
CA ALA A 150 -3.73 -16.70 1.54
C ALA A 150 -2.60 -15.72 1.88
N GLU A 151 -1.68 -15.48 0.94
CA GLU A 151 -0.61 -14.50 1.10
C GLU A 151 -1.13 -13.07 1.19
N LEU A 152 -2.17 -12.71 0.42
CA LEU A 152 -2.86 -11.43 0.58
C LEU A 152 -3.46 -11.28 1.98
N ALA A 153 -4.15 -12.30 2.47
CA ALA A 153 -4.73 -12.26 3.82
C ALA A 153 -3.63 -12.10 4.89
N ALA A 154 -2.55 -12.87 4.78
CA ALA A 154 -1.37 -12.78 5.66
C ALA A 154 -0.76 -11.37 5.63
N LEU A 155 -0.56 -10.80 4.44
CA LEU A 155 -0.03 -9.44 4.27
C LEU A 155 -0.94 -8.41 4.93
N LEU A 156 -2.26 -8.54 4.77
CA LEU A 156 -3.22 -7.63 5.37
C LEU A 156 -3.20 -7.73 6.90
N GLU A 157 -2.98 -8.90 7.48
CA GLU A 157 -2.78 -9.07 8.93
C GLU A 157 -1.39 -8.62 9.42
N GLY A 158 -0.49 -8.25 8.52
CA GLY A 158 0.87 -7.80 8.84
C GLY A 158 1.87 -8.93 9.04
N LEU A 159 1.54 -10.15 8.61
CA LEU A 159 2.45 -11.28 8.59
C LEU A 159 3.45 -11.18 7.44
N ASP A 160 4.62 -11.78 7.62
CA ASP A 160 5.66 -11.82 6.60
C ASP A 160 5.34 -12.87 5.53
N VAL A 161 5.05 -12.39 4.32
CA VAL A 161 4.78 -13.24 3.16
C VAL A 161 6.06 -13.82 2.56
N SER A 162 7.19 -13.11 2.69
CA SER A 162 8.48 -13.54 2.12
C SER A 162 9.10 -14.71 2.88
N ALA A 163 8.82 -14.80 4.18
CA ALA A 163 9.31 -15.86 5.05
C ALA A 163 8.44 -17.13 5.04
N SER A 164 7.36 -17.16 4.24
CA SER A 164 6.45 -18.31 4.16
C SER A 164 6.83 -19.21 2.98
N PRO A 165 7.57 -20.32 3.18
CA PRO A 165 7.91 -21.22 2.09
C PRO A 165 6.64 -21.81 1.48
N ARG A 166 6.49 -21.63 0.17
CA ARG A 166 5.41 -22.27 -0.59
C ARG A 166 5.70 -23.76 -0.65
N LEU A 167 4.87 -24.55 0.03
CA LEU A 167 4.88 -25.99 -0.14
C LEU A 167 4.52 -26.32 -1.60
N THR A 168 5.24 -27.27 -2.20
CA THR A 168 4.89 -27.79 -3.52
C THR A 168 3.49 -28.39 -3.42
N ARG A 169 2.51 -27.69 -4.00
CA ARG A 169 1.14 -28.20 -4.05
C ARG A 169 1.10 -29.29 -5.10
N TRP A 170 0.51 -30.44 -4.75
CA TRP A 170 0.17 -31.47 -5.72
C TRP A 170 -0.71 -30.88 -6.82
N ASN A 171 -0.27 -31.00 -8.09
CA ASN A 171 -1.02 -30.56 -9.26
C ASN A 171 -1.25 -31.77 -10.20
N PRO A 172 -2.49 -32.24 -10.38
CA PRO A 172 -2.76 -33.42 -11.21
C PRO A 172 -2.43 -33.23 -12.70
N THR A 173 -2.21 -32.00 -13.16
CA THR A 173 -1.86 -31.72 -14.57
C THR A 173 -0.38 -32.00 -14.91
N ASN A 174 0.48 -32.19 -13.91
CA ASN A 174 1.90 -32.53 -14.12
C ASN A 174 2.15 -34.05 -14.21
N GLN A 175 1.13 -34.87 -14.48
CA GLN A 175 1.19 -36.34 -14.40
C GLN A 175 1.65 -37.05 -15.70
N HIS A 176 2.14 -36.32 -16.72
CA HIS A 176 2.43 -36.92 -18.02
C HIS A 176 3.84 -37.50 -18.21
N ASP A 177 4.78 -37.33 -17.27
CA ASP A 177 6.18 -37.75 -17.46
C ASP A 177 6.58 -39.06 -16.77
N ASP A 178 5.69 -39.70 -16.01
CA ASP A 178 5.99 -40.96 -15.30
C ASP A 178 5.46 -42.18 -16.07
N THR A 179 5.88 -42.37 -17.33
CA THR A 179 5.74 -43.69 -17.98
C THR A 179 7.10 -44.37 -17.97
N PRO A 180 7.31 -45.45 -17.20
CA PRO A 180 8.55 -46.20 -17.31
C PRO A 180 8.58 -46.86 -18.70
N GLU A 181 9.48 -46.41 -19.57
CA GLU A 181 9.81 -47.12 -20.80
C GLU A 181 10.39 -48.49 -20.42
N THR A 182 9.53 -49.50 -20.49
CA THR A 182 9.87 -50.92 -20.37
C THR A 182 10.97 -51.25 -21.39
N SER A 183 12.15 -51.63 -20.89
CA SER A 183 13.16 -52.37 -21.65
C SER A 183 13.06 -53.86 -21.37
#